data_AF-A0A832H5J8-F1
#
_entry.id   AF-A0A832H5J8-F1
#
_cell.length_a   1.000
_cell.length_b   1.000
_cell.length_c   1.000
_cell.angle_alpha   90.00
_cell.angle_beta   90.00
_cell.angle_gamma   90.00
#
_symmetry.space_group_name_H-M   'P 1'
#
loop_
_entity.id
_entity.type
_entity.pdbx_description
1 polymer ?
#
loop_
_entity_poly.entity_id
_entity_poly.type
_entity_poly.pdbx_seq_one_letter_code
_entity_poly.pdbx_strand_id
1 'polypeptide(L)'
;MLAGTNRISNLLSTSLAIAAAFTLTACESSTQAEKTTLIGPPAEKIVADGSSTVYPITDAVTKAFRNTPEGAKAEIEVKFAGSSAGFRRFCAGETDISNASRPILKEEMAI
;
A
#
# COMPACT_ATOMS: atom_id res chain seq x y z
N MET A 1 38.39 -54.22 12.13
CA MET A 1 39.55 -53.41 12.56
C MET A 1 40.28 -52.93 11.30
N LEU A 2 40.48 -51.60 11.19
CA LEU A 2 41.28 -50.79 10.23
C LEU A 2 40.93 -50.92 8.72
N ALA A 3 40.39 -49.95 7.98
CA ALA A 3 40.54 -48.48 7.83
C ALA A 3 41.75 -48.00 6.99
N GLY A 4 41.45 -47.41 5.82
CA GLY A 4 42.17 -46.29 5.15
C GLY A 4 43.40 -46.63 4.29
N THR A 5 43.74 -45.98 3.16
CA THR A 5 43.19 -44.79 2.45
C THR A 5 43.90 -44.58 1.09
N ASN A 6 43.11 -44.24 0.05
CA ASN A 6 43.23 -43.16 -0.97
C ASN A 6 44.53 -42.87 -1.77
N ARG A 7 44.35 -42.77 -3.11
CA ARG A 7 44.38 -41.53 -3.97
C ARG A 7 44.47 -41.95 -5.46
N ILE A 8 43.37 -42.22 -6.18
CA ILE A 8 42.61 -41.29 -7.06
C ILE A 8 43.55 -40.34 -7.83
N SER A 9 44.23 -40.78 -8.90
CA SER A 9 43.80 -40.87 -10.32
C SER A 9 43.42 -39.54 -11.00
N ASN A 10 44.38 -38.98 -11.74
CA ASN A 10 44.24 -38.34 -13.07
C ASN A 10 42.93 -37.62 -13.42
N LEU A 11 42.70 -36.43 -12.87
CA LEU A 11 41.62 -35.52 -13.32
C LEU A 11 42.10 -34.06 -13.39
N LEU A 12 43.29 -33.85 -13.98
CA LEU A 12 43.90 -32.52 -14.09
C LEU A 12 44.30 -32.19 -15.54
N SER A 13 43.45 -32.48 -16.52
CA SER A 13 43.64 -32.00 -17.89
C SER A 13 42.42 -32.36 -18.73
N THR A 14 41.39 -31.50 -18.79
CA THR A 14 40.47 -31.34 -19.94
C THR A 14 39.28 -30.45 -19.54
N SER A 15 39.47 -29.14 -19.37
CA SER A 15 38.36 -28.17 -19.33
C SER A 15 38.85 -26.77 -19.72
N LEU A 16 39.45 -26.61 -20.90
CA LEU A 16 39.71 -25.27 -21.44
C LEU A 16 39.73 -25.28 -22.97
N ALA A 17 38.62 -25.68 -23.57
CA ALA A 17 38.34 -25.40 -24.96
C ALA A 17 36.83 -25.42 -25.14
N ILE A 18 36.22 -24.24 -25.20
CA ILE A 18 35.07 -23.82 -26.04
C ILE A 18 34.89 -22.34 -25.69
N ALA A 19 35.73 -21.49 -26.30
CA ALA A 19 35.60 -20.03 -26.29
C ALA A 19 35.67 -19.56 -27.74
N ALA A 20 34.67 -19.95 -28.53
CA ALA A 20 34.42 -19.40 -29.85
C ALA A 20 32.98 -19.71 -30.26
N ALA A 21 32.31 -18.72 -30.85
CA ALA A 21 30.96 -18.73 -31.41
C ALA A 21 29.81 -18.51 -30.42
N PHE A 22 29.53 -17.24 -30.12
CA PHE A 22 28.16 -16.71 -30.21
C PHE A 22 28.23 -15.25 -30.65
N THR A 23 28.34 -15.09 -31.97
CA THR A 23 28.10 -13.84 -32.68
C THR A 23 26.59 -13.58 -32.81
N LEU A 24 26.20 -12.33 -32.54
CA LEU A 24 25.12 -11.60 -33.23
C LEU A 24 23.65 -12.03 -33.00
N THR A 25 23.05 -11.60 -31.89
CA THR A 25 21.64 -11.15 -31.85
C THR A 25 21.50 -10.06 -30.80
N ALA A 26 21.61 -8.79 -31.23
CA ALA A 26 21.28 -7.63 -30.41
C ALA A 26 20.17 -6.85 -31.12
N CYS A 27 18.92 -7.24 -30.86
CA CYS A 27 17.75 -6.35 -30.72
C CYS A 27 16.52 -7.24 -30.49
N GLU A 28 16.24 -7.55 -29.23
CA GLU A 28 14.90 -7.99 -28.86
C GLU A 28 14.50 -7.15 -27.66
N SER A 29 13.77 -6.07 -27.94
CA SER A 29 13.16 -5.21 -26.93
C SER A 29 12.11 -6.03 -26.18
N SER A 30 12.54 -6.69 -25.11
CA SER A 30 11.66 -7.29 -24.13
C SER A 30 10.97 -6.14 -23.40
N THR A 31 9.78 -5.76 -23.87
CA THR A 31 8.84 -5.01 -23.06
C THR A 31 8.44 -5.92 -21.91
N GLN A 32 9.23 -5.91 -20.84
CA GLN A 32 8.81 -6.44 -19.55
C GLN A 32 7.65 -5.58 -19.11
N ALA A 33 6.44 -6.13 -19.20
CA ALA A 33 5.31 -5.62 -18.47
C ALA A 33 5.69 -5.63 -16.99
N GLU A 34 6.10 -4.46 -16.51
CA GLU A 34 6.22 -4.17 -15.10
C GLU A 34 4.81 -4.30 -14.52
N LYS A 35 4.47 -5.52 -14.07
CA LYS A 35 3.40 -5.70 -13.11
C LYS A 35 3.94 -5.15 -11.81
N THR A 36 3.95 -3.82 -11.69
CA THR A 36 4.10 -3.11 -10.43
C THR A 36 3.01 -3.71 -9.54
N THR A 37 3.39 -4.66 -8.70
CA THR A 37 2.56 -5.07 -7.59
C THR A 37 2.65 -3.90 -6.66
N LEU A 38 1.67 -3.00 -6.75
CA LEU A 38 1.44 -1.95 -5.77
C LEU A 38 1.24 -2.70 -4.45
N ILE A 39 2.31 -2.94 -3.71
CA ILE A 39 2.23 -3.09 -2.26
C ILE A 39 1.86 -1.68 -1.79
N GLY A 40 0.61 -1.30 -2.04
CA GLY A 40 0.04 -0.13 -1.41
C GLY A 40 0.07 -0.37 0.10
N PRO A 41 0.19 0.70 0.90
CA PRO A 41 0.00 0.57 2.33
C PRO A 41 -1.30 -0.21 2.63
N PRO A 42 -1.37 -0.96 3.75
CA PRO A 42 -2.61 -1.62 4.17
C PRO A 42 -3.77 -0.64 4.01
N ALA A 43 -4.91 -1.11 3.50
CA ALA A 43 -6.05 -0.27 3.15
C ALA A 43 -6.25 0.80 4.23
N GLU A 44 -5.90 2.04 3.87
CA GLU A 44 -5.82 3.13 4.83
C GLU A 44 -7.23 3.38 5.37
N LYS A 45 -7.38 3.23 6.67
CA LYS A 45 -8.66 3.41 7.33
C LYS A 45 -9.04 4.88 7.24
N ILE A 46 -10.16 5.17 6.60
CA ILE A 46 -10.71 6.52 6.51
C ILE A 46 -11.49 6.81 7.78
N VAL A 47 -11.12 7.87 8.49
CA VAL A 47 -11.79 8.33 9.72
C VAL A 47 -12.51 9.65 9.44
N ALA A 48 -13.82 9.65 9.65
CA ALA A 48 -14.66 10.85 9.61
C ALA A 48 -15.14 11.21 11.01
N ASP A 49 -14.97 12.47 11.43
CA ASP A 49 -15.44 12.95 12.75
C ASP A 49 -15.90 14.42 12.68
N GLY A 50 -16.81 14.82 13.57
CA GLY A 50 -17.45 16.13 13.53
C GLY A 50 -18.88 16.15 14.03
N SER A 51 -19.80 16.76 13.29
CA SER A 51 -21.12 17.17 13.81
C SER A 51 -22.02 15.99 14.14
N SER A 52 -22.61 16.00 15.34
CA SER A 52 -23.69 15.07 15.70
C SER A 52 -24.94 15.21 14.83
N THR A 53 -25.17 16.37 14.21
CA THR A 53 -26.30 16.57 13.28
C THR A 53 -26.04 16.02 11.88
N VAL A 54 -24.77 15.88 11.48
CA VAL A 54 -24.36 15.38 10.15
C VAL A 54 -23.95 13.91 10.22
N TYR A 55 -23.65 13.41 11.42
CA TYR A 55 -23.33 12.00 11.67
C TYR A 55 -24.33 11.02 11.05
N PRO A 56 -25.67 11.14 11.25
CA PRO A 56 -26.61 10.17 10.69
C PRO A 56 -26.58 10.12 9.16
N ILE A 57 -26.32 11.26 8.52
CA ILE A 57 -26.21 11.36 7.05
C ILE A 57 -24.91 10.69 6.58
N THR A 58 -23.79 10.98 7.25
CA THR A 58 -22.47 10.43 6.91
C THR A 58 -22.43 8.90 7.08
N ASP A 59 -23.05 8.39 8.15
CA ASP A 59 -23.18 6.96 8.41
C ASP A 59 -24.03 6.27 7.33
N ALA A 60 -25.16 6.88 6.93
CA ALA A 60 -25.99 6.36 5.84
C ALA A 60 -25.23 6.32 4.50
N VAL A 61 -24.49 7.38 4.16
CA VAL A 61 -23.64 7.42 2.96
C VAL A 61 -22.56 6.34 3.01
N THR A 62 -21.91 6.17 4.16
CA THR A 62 -20.87 5.14 4.35
C THR A 62 -21.44 3.73 4.15
N LYS A 63 -22.63 3.46 4.72
CA LYS A 63 -23.33 2.17 4.54
C LYS A 63 -23.71 1.92 3.08
N ALA A 64 -24.17 2.95 2.37
CA ALA A 64 -24.49 2.85 0.95
C ALA A 64 -23.23 2.60 0.11
N PHE A 65 -22.14 3.33 0.38
CA PHE A 65 -20.87 3.19 -0.32
C PHE A 65 -20.25 1.80 -0.15
N ARG A 66 -20.37 1.20 1.05
CA ARG A 66 -19.92 -0.18 1.30
C ARG A 66 -20.57 -1.23 0.38
N ASN A 67 -21.70 -0.92 -0.27
CA ASN A 67 -22.34 -1.81 -1.23
C ASN A 67 -21.75 -1.73 -2.65
N THR A 68 -20.83 -0.80 -2.92
CA THR A 68 -20.12 -0.74 -4.22
C THR A 68 -18.87 -1.62 -4.21
N PRO A 69 -18.33 -2.02 -5.38
CA PRO A 69 -17.09 -2.80 -5.46
C PRO A 69 -15.87 -2.10 -4.82
N GLU A 70 -15.84 -0.78 -4.84
CA GLU A 70 -14.80 0.06 -4.23
C GLU A 70 -15.00 0.15 -2.72
N GLY A 71 -16.21 0.48 -2.26
CA GLY A 71 -16.50 0.66 -0.85
C GLY A 71 -16.47 -0.64 -0.05
N ALA A 72 -16.71 -1.80 -0.69
CA ALA A 72 -16.55 -3.11 -0.05
C ALA A 72 -15.11 -3.40 0.41
N LYS A 73 -14.12 -2.69 -0.15
CA LYS A 73 -12.70 -2.80 0.21
C LYS A 73 -12.23 -1.69 1.15
N ALA A 74 -13.06 -0.69 1.41
CA ALA A 74 -12.71 0.47 2.22
C ALA A 74 -13.06 0.23 3.70
N GLU A 75 -12.10 0.48 4.59
CA GLU A 75 -12.38 0.58 6.02
C GLU A 75 -12.71 2.05 6.35
N ILE A 76 -13.97 2.31 6.68
CA ILE A 76 -14.45 3.67 7.01
C ILE A 76 -15.03 3.66 8.42
N GLU A 77 -14.52 4.54 9.28
CA GLU A 77 -15.03 4.79 10.62
C GLU A 77 -15.66 6.19 10.69
N VAL A 78 -16.90 6.27 11.18
CA VAL A 78 -17.61 7.54 11.37
C VAL A 78 -17.82 7.78 12.87
N LYS A 79 -17.43 8.95 13.36
CA LYS A 79 -17.54 9.40 14.74
C LYS A 79 -18.31 10.72 14.82
N PHE A 80 -18.64 11.15 16.04
CA PHE A 80 -19.19 12.48 16.30
C PHE A 80 -18.61 13.10 17.58
N ALA A 81 -17.71 14.07 17.43
CA ALA A 81 -17.16 14.87 18.52
C ALA A 81 -17.78 16.28 18.65
N GLY A 82 -18.60 16.69 17.66
CA GLY A 82 -19.07 18.06 17.45
C GLY A 82 -18.17 18.82 16.46
N SER A 83 -18.75 19.77 15.68
CA SER A 83 -18.05 20.45 14.58
C SER A 83 -16.72 21.07 14.98
N SER A 84 -16.66 21.78 16.12
CA SER A 84 -15.42 22.42 16.56
C SER A 84 -14.34 21.41 16.93
N ALA A 85 -14.68 20.33 17.63
CA ALA A 85 -13.73 19.28 17.98
C ALA A 85 -13.26 18.53 16.72
N GLY A 86 -14.19 18.22 15.80
CA GLY A 86 -13.88 17.61 14.51
C GLY A 86 -12.91 18.44 13.67
N PHE A 87 -13.09 19.77 13.60
CA PHE A 87 -12.13 20.63 12.89
C PHE A 87 -10.73 20.61 13.50
N ARG A 88 -10.62 20.64 14.84
CA ARG A 88 -9.32 20.57 15.52
C ARG A 88 -8.60 19.26 15.22
N ARG A 89 -9.31 18.13 15.29
CA ARG A 89 -8.78 16.80 14.96
C ARG A 89 -8.37 16.70 13.49
N PHE A 90 -9.18 17.24 12.60
CA PHE A 90 -8.88 17.28 11.17
C PHE A 90 -7.62 18.11 10.87
N CYS A 91 -7.50 19.32 11.44
CA CYS A 91 -6.30 20.15 11.23
C CYS A 91 -5.05 19.53 11.87
N ALA A 92 -5.19 18.81 12.98
CA ALA A 92 -4.11 18.03 13.60
C ALA A 92 -3.76 16.74 12.84
N GLY A 93 -4.47 16.40 11.76
CA GLY A 93 -4.24 15.18 10.98
C GLY A 93 -4.72 13.88 11.65
N GLU A 94 -5.58 13.96 12.66
CA GLU A 94 -6.13 12.79 13.37
C GLU A 94 -7.31 12.13 12.62
N THR A 95 -7.89 12.83 11.65
CA THR A 95 -9.04 12.37 10.86
C THR A 95 -8.93 12.83 9.41
N ASP A 96 -9.41 12.02 8.48
CA ASP A 96 -9.40 12.29 7.04
C ASP A 96 -10.54 13.20 6.58
N ILE A 97 -11.66 13.21 7.32
CA ILE A 97 -12.88 13.95 6.94
C ILE A 97 -13.47 14.66 8.16
N SER A 98 -13.75 15.96 8.02
CA SER A 98 -14.54 16.71 8.99
C SER A 98 -16.01 16.83 8.54
N ASN A 99 -16.91 16.01 9.08
CA ASN A 99 -18.34 16.03 8.75
C ASN A 99 -19.11 17.13 9.51
N ALA A 100 -18.70 18.38 9.32
CA ALA A 100 -19.17 19.52 10.08
C ALA A 100 -20.52 20.10 9.61
N SER A 101 -21.27 20.68 10.55
CA SER A 101 -22.56 21.35 10.29
C SER A 101 -22.46 22.86 10.01
N ARG A 102 -21.24 23.41 10.08
CA ARG A 102 -20.94 24.82 9.84
C ARG A 102 -19.57 24.96 9.15
N PRO A 103 -19.27 26.11 8.52
CA PRO A 103 -17.94 26.41 8.02
C PRO A 103 -16.88 26.42 9.13
N ILE A 104 -15.65 26.08 8.76
CA ILE A 104 -14.46 26.16 9.63
C ILE A 104 -14.12 27.62 9.94
N LEU A 105 -13.67 27.88 11.16
CA LEU A 105 -13.19 29.20 11.58
C LEU A 105 -11.68 29.34 11.38
N LYS A 106 -11.19 30.58 11.26
CA LYS A 106 -9.75 30.85 11.13
C LYS A 106 -8.96 30.33 12.33
N GLU A 107 -9.53 30.44 13.51
CA GLU A 107 -8.92 29.98 14.76
C GLU A 107 -8.77 28.45 14.82
N GLU A 108 -9.59 27.71 14.08
CA GLU A 108 -9.52 26.24 14.00
C GLU A 108 -8.49 25.78 12.97
N MET A 109 -8.24 26.60 11.94
CA MET A 109 -7.21 26.36 10.91
C MET A 109 -5.79 26.68 11.39
N ALA A 110 -5.66 27.47 12.46
CA ALA A 110 -4.37 27.90 12.99
C ALA A 110 -3.72 26.88 13.94
N ILE A 111 -4.19 25.62 13.88
CA ILE A 111 -3.73 24.49 14.70
C ILE A 111 -2.76 23.64 13.90
#